data_AF-A0A974ZNB3-F1
#
_entry.id   AF-A0A974ZNB3-F1
#
_cell.length_a   1.000
_cell.length_b   1.000
_cell.length_c   1.000
_cell.angle_alpha   90.00
_cell.angle_beta   90.00
_cell.angle_gamma   90.00
#
_symmetry.space_group_name_H-M   'P 1'
#
loop_
_entity.id
_entity.type
_entity.pdbx_description
1 polymer ?
#
loop_
_entity_poly.entity_id
_entity_poly.type
_entity_poly.pdbx_seq_one_letter_code
_entity_poly.pdbx_strand_id
1 'polypeptide(L)'
;MAKIFLFFPFKNYSEDDVLKEDVEDLRKSGLKFEVIVWQRPPVTLRDVGDDDLLIIAGHGDLGDGTLAMNGKAGDVAITASELAEMLETGGLAKSHQSILLITCFGGGSSKMKNPTGAARVPAADLIVKNNKKGECLASILGKALGMRRYFSILVGGWPGSFISSDPDFGTRSSFEARDNEYVLAQLDHIQWFDCKGSNTVSAPA
;
A
#
# COMPACT_ATOMS: atom_id res chain seq x y z
N MET A 1 5.34 -7.91 21.70
CA MET A 1 4.41 -8.47 20.70
C MET A 1 4.28 -7.43 19.61
N ALA A 2 4.53 -7.80 18.36
CA ALA A 2 4.41 -6.88 17.23
C ALA A 2 2.97 -6.36 17.11
N LYS A 3 2.85 -5.07 16.80
CA LYS A 3 1.61 -4.35 16.57
C LYS A 3 1.46 -3.99 15.10
N ILE A 4 0.25 -3.60 14.74
CA ILE A 4 -0.07 -3.08 13.41
C ILE A 4 -0.47 -1.62 13.58
N PHE A 5 0.11 -0.76 12.76
CA PHE A 5 -0.25 0.65 12.67
C PHE A 5 -0.79 0.95 11.29
N LEU A 6 -1.89 1.69 11.21
CA LEU A 6 -2.44 2.22 9.97
C LEU A 6 -2.16 3.71 9.91
N PHE A 7 -1.24 4.11 9.03
CA PHE A 7 -0.78 5.47 8.86
C PHE A 7 -1.45 6.13 7.65
N PHE A 8 -2.07 7.28 7.91
CA PHE A 8 -2.50 8.21 6.88
C PHE A 8 -1.55 9.40 6.84
N PRO A 9 -0.78 9.58 5.75
CA PRO A 9 0.10 10.73 5.60
C PRO A 9 -0.69 12.04 5.38
N PHE A 10 -2.00 11.95 5.20
CA PHE A 10 -2.87 13.09 5.02
C PHE A 10 -3.54 13.51 6.31
N LYS A 11 -3.61 14.82 6.58
CA LYS A 11 -4.22 15.36 7.81
C LYS A 11 -5.71 15.06 7.90
N ASN A 12 -6.39 14.91 6.78
CA ASN A 12 -7.85 14.89 6.65
C ASN A 12 -8.34 13.67 5.85
N TYR A 13 -7.69 12.51 5.97
CA TYR A 13 -8.05 11.28 5.23
C TYR A 13 -9.55 10.93 5.31
N SER A 14 -10.24 11.31 6.39
CA SER A 14 -11.68 11.09 6.57
C SER A 14 -12.59 11.86 5.60
N GLU A 15 -12.04 12.80 4.83
CA GLU A 15 -12.74 13.46 3.72
C GLU A 15 -12.81 12.59 2.47
N ASP A 16 -11.96 11.56 2.37
CA ASP A 16 -11.93 10.61 1.29
C ASP A 16 -12.75 9.39 1.68
N ASP A 17 -13.85 9.14 0.95
CA ASP A 17 -14.78 8.06 1.26
C ASP A 17 -14.10 6.68 1.22
N VAL A 18 -13.14 6.46 0.31
CA VAL A 18 -12.43 5.18 0.20
C VAL A 18 -11.49 4.97 1.38
N LEU A 19 -10.66 5.98 1.71
CA LEU A 19 -9.71 5.86 2.83
C LEU A 19 -10.41 5.75 4.18
N LYS A 20 -11.59 6.36 4.30
CA LYS A 20 -12.46 6.19 5.47
C LYS A 20 -13.00 4.77 5.55
N GLU A 21 -13.48 4.20 4.45
CA GLU A 21 -13.98 2.82 4.37
C GLU A 21 -12.89 1.79 4.64
N ASP A 22 -11.64 2.01 4.20
CA ASP A 22 -10.50 1.13 4.50
C ASP A 22 -10.33 0.87 6.00
N VAL A 23 -10.50 1.91 6.83
CA VAL A 23 -10.43 1.77 8.30
C VAL A 23 -11.55 0.87 8.81
N GLU A 24 -12.76 1.03 8.29
CA GLU A 24 -13.93 0.25 8.71
C GLU A 24 -13.78 -1.21 8.27
N ASP A 25 -13.30 -1.45 7.07
CA ASP A 25 -13.15 -2.79 6.50
C ASP A 25 -12.02 -3.57 7.15
N LEU A 26 -10.88 -2.91 7.44
CA LEU A 26 -9.82 -3.51 8.25
C LEU A 26 -10.33 -3.89 9.65
N ARG A 27 -11.18 -3.06 10.29
CA ARG A 27 -11.79 -3.41 11.58
C ARG A 27 -12.76 -4.58 11.46
N LYS A 28 -13.60 -4.61 10.42
CA LYS A 28 -14.55 -5.71 10.16
C LYS A 28 -13.83 -7.04 9.91
N SER A 29 -12.62 -7.00 9.36
CA SER A 29 -11.78 -8.21 9.17
C SER A 29 -11.28 -8.84 10.48
N GLY A 30 -11.44 -8.15 11.61
CA GLY A 30 -10.94 -8.59 12.92
C GLY A 30 -9.48 -8.20 13.19
N LEU A 31 -8.84 -7.45 12.28
CA LEU A 31 -7.49 -6.94 12.47
C LEU A 31 -7.47 -5.90 13.62
N LYS A 32 -6.52 -6.04 14.54
CA LYS A 32 -6.28 -5.07 15.60
C LYS A 32 -5.12 -4.16 15.19
N PHE A 33 -5.39 -2.86 15.09
CA PHE A 33 -4.40 -1.86 14.71
C PHE A 33 -4.64 -0.51 15.40
N GLU A 34 -3.59 0.30 15.47
CA GLU A 34 -3.65 1.68 15.93
C GLU A 34 -3.60 2.63 14.72
N VAL A 35 -4.43 3.67 14.70
CA VAL A 35 -4.44 4.65 13.59
C VAL A 35 -3.49 5.80 13.91
N ILE A 36 -2.58 6.09 12.99
CA ILE A 36 -1.72 7.27 13.01
C ILE A 36 -2.20 8.19 11.89
N VAL A 37 -2.47 9.45 12.23
CA VAL A 37 -2.77 10.49 11.24
C VAL A 37 -1.65 11.52 11.32
N TRP A 38 -1.11 11.92 10.18
CA TRP A 38 0.02 12.85 10.13
C TRP A 38 -0.19 14.09 10.99
N GLN A 39 0.75 14.34 11.92
CA GLN A 39 0.75 15.44 12.88
C GLN A 39 -0.48 15.52 13.79
N ARG A 40 -1.18 14.40 14.04
CA ARG A 40 -2.31 14.34 15.00
C ARG A 40 -2.04 13.31 16.11
N PRO A 41 -1.86 13.74 17.38
CA PRO A 41 -1.72 12.85 18.54
C PRO A 41 -3.02 12.08 18.86
N PRO A 42 -3.01 11.02 19.69
CA PRO A 42 -1.95 10.62 20.62
C PRO A 42 -0.91 9.62 20.10
N VAL A 43 -1.24 8.80 19.09
CA VAL A 43 -0.32 7.80 18.52
C VAL A 43 0.46 8.42 17.36
N THR A 44 1.76 8.19 17.32
CA THR A 44 2.69 8.81 16.38
C THR A 44 3.63 7.78 15.76
N LEU A 45 4.36 8.17 14.71
CA LEU A 45 5.35 7.30 14.08
C LEU A 45 6.52 6.92 15.01
N ARG A 46 6.72 7.62 16.14
CA ARG A 46 7.69 7.26 17.18
C ARG A 46 7.27 6.05 18.00
N ASP A 47 5.97 5.74 18.00
CA ASP A 47 5.42 4.61 18.74
C ASP A 47 5.52 3.29 17.96
N VAL A 48 5.93 3.37 16.69
CA VAL A 48 6.15 2.22 15.80
C VAL A 48 7.55 1.63 16.07
N GLY A 49 7.58 0.43 16.64
CA GLY A 49 8.80 -0.32 16.91
C GLY A 49 9.37 -1.03 15.68
N ASP A 50 10.52 -1.67 15.87
CA ASP A 50 11.29 -2.24 14.76
C ASP A 50 10.57 -3.39 14.04
N ASP A 51 9.92 -4.26 14.83
CA ASP A 51 9.22 -5.46 14.37
C ASP A 51 7.72 -5.24 14.12
N ASP A 52 7.23 -4.01 14.30
CA ASP A 52 5.84 -3.67 14.03
C ASP A 52 5.59 -3.60 12.51
N LEU A 53 4.33 -3.79 12.10
CA LEU A 53 3.92 -3.56 10.73
C LEU A 53 3.33 -2.15 10.59
N LEU A 54 3.98 -1.32 9.78
CA LEU A 54 3.43 -0.01 9.40
C LEU A 54 2.68 -0.13 8.05
N ILE A 55 1.36 -0.07 8.11
CA ILE A 55 0.51 0.01 6.92
C ILE A 55 0.33 1.48 6.55
N ILE A 56 0.50 1.84 5.28
CA ILE A 56 0.25 3.19 4.76
C ILE A 56 -0.86 3.10 3.72
N ALA A 57 -1.89 3.92 3.88
CA ALA A 57 -3.07 3.91 3.00
C ALA A 57 -3.20 5.20 2.19
N GLY A 58 -3.65 5.05 0.95
CA GLY A 58 -3.85 6.12 -0.02
C GLY A 58 -4.16 5.57 -1.40
N HIS A 59 -4.67 6.42 -2.27
CA HIS A 59 -4.88 6.10 -3.69
C HIS A 59 -3.56 6.00 -4.43
N GLY A 60 -3.57 5.22 -5.52
CA GLY A 60 -2.47 5.11 -6.45
C GLY A 60 -2.99 4.73 -7.83
N ASP A 61 -2.13 4.80 -8.84
CA ASP A 61 -2.47 4.47 -10.21
C ASP A 61 -1.31 3.73 -10.91
N LEU A 62 -1.62 3.10 -12.04
CA LEU A 62 -0.63 2.36 -12.81
C LEU A 62 0.49 3.28 -13.27
N GLY A 63 1.73 2.94 -12.88
CA GLY A 63 2.91 3.72 -13.27
C GLY A 63 3.05 5.04 -12.51
N ASP A 64 2.19 5.30 -11.54
CA ASP A 64 2.30 6.44 -10.64
C ASP A 64 3.26 6.12 -9.48
N GLY A 65 4.15 7.06 -9.20
CA GLY A 65 5.08 7.04 -8.07
C GLY A 65 4.60 7.88 -6.88
N THR A 66 3.34 8.30 -6.89
CA THR A 66 2.70 9.07 -5.83
C THR A 66 1.67 8.27 -5.05
N LEU A 67 1.36 8.78 -3.86
CA LEU A 67 0.24 8.36 -3.03
C LEU A 67 -0.73 9.53 -2.93
N ALA A 68 -2.02 9.30 -3.13
CA ALA A 68 -3.01 10.37 -3.18
C ALA A 68 -4.18 10.21 -2.19
N MET A 69 -4.88 11.30 -1.94
CA MET A 69 -6.23 11.33 -1.38
C MET A 69 -7.11 12.30 -2.17
N ASN A 70 -8.40 12.04 -2.20
CA ASN A 70 -9.42 12.92 -2.76
C ASN A 70 -9.96 13.80 -1.63
N GLY A 71 -9.45 15.02 -1.51
CA GLY A 71 -9.91 15.98 -0.52
C GLY A 71 -11.11 16.79 -1.01
N LYS A 72 -11.84 17.45 -0.10
CA LYS A 72 -12.96 18.33 -0.49
C LYS A 72 -12.54 19.51 -1.37
N ALA A 73 -11.29 19.94 -1.25
CA ALA A 73 -10.71 21.05 -2.02
C ALA A 73 -10.02 20.57 -3.32
N GLY A 74 -10.06 19.26 -3.62
CA GLY A 74 -9.36 18.62 -4.72
C GLY A 74 -8.36 17.57 -4.25
N ASP A 75 -7.74 16.92 -5.22
CA ASP A 75 -6.82 15.81 -5.00
C ASP A 75 -5.50 16.31 -4.40
N VAL A 76 -5.01 15.57 -3.40
CA VAL A 76 -3.73 15.81 -2.76
C VAL A 76 -2.85 14.60 -3.00
N ALA A 77 -1.76 14.78 -3.74
CA ALA A 77 -0.77 13.75 -3.99
C ALA A 77 0.54 14.06 -3.25
N ILE A 78 1.18 13.02 -2.74
CA ILE A 78 2.53 13.07 -2.16
C ILE A 78 3.43 12.10 -2.90
N THR A 79 4.64 12.54 -3.21
CA THR A 79 5.65 11.68 -3.82
C THR A 79 6.23 10.69 -2.81
N ALA A 80 6.79 9.58 -3.29
CA ALA A 80 7.54 8.65 -2.45
C ALA A 80 8.67 9.33 -1.63
N SER A 81 9.31 10.36 -2.19
CA SER A 81 10.38 11.12 -1.52
C SER A 81 9.86 11.97 -0.36
N GLU A 82 8.71 12.62 -0.55
CA GLU A 82 8.02 13.38 0.51
C GLU A 82 7.49 12.44 1.59
N LEU A 83 6.89 11.31 1.20
CA LEU A 83 6.46 10.28 2.15
C LEU A 83 7.63 9.76 3.00
N ALA A 84 8.77 9.47 2.39
CA ALA A 84 9.99 9.07 3.13
C ALA A 84 10.47 10.17 4.10
N GLU A 85 10.31 11.45 3.74
CA GLU A 85 10.60 12.57 4.64
C GLU A 85 9.66 12.61 5.83
N MET A 86 8.38 12.41 5.59
CA MET A 86 7.35 12.40 6.64
C MET A 86 7.59 11.26 7.62
N LEU A 87 7.97 10.07 7.13
CA LEU A 87 8.33 8.95 7.99
C LEU A 87 9.54 9.28 8.88
N GLU A 88 10.58 9.89 8.33
CA GLU A 88 11.77 10.32 9.07
C GLU A 88 11.47 11.42 10.09
N THR A 89 10.83 12.50 9.67
CA THR A 89 10.52 13.66 10.52
C THR A 89 9.45 13.34 11.57
N GLY A 90 8.55 12.41 11.25
CA GLY A 90 7.58 11.81 12.18
C GLY A 90 8.24 10.95 13.25
N GLY A 91 9.49 10.54 13.05
CA GLY A 91 10.29 9.79 14.03
C GLY A 91 10.21 8.28 13.90
N LEU A 92 9.86 7.74 12.72
CA LEU A 92 9.96 6.30 12.47
C LEU A 92 11.41 5.85 12.63
N ALA A 93 11.64 4.82 13.45
CA ALA A 93 12.97 4.31 13.74
C ALA A 93 13.70 3.83 12.48
N LYS A 94 15.00 4.15 12.33
CA LYS A 94 15.83 3.72 11.18
C LYS A 94 16.00 2.21 11.06
N SER A 95 15.77 1.51 12.18
CA SER A 95 15.81 0.06 12.34
C SER A 95 14.47 -0.62 11.99
N HIS A 96 13.40 0.14 11.75
CA HIS A 96 12.11 -0.41 11.36
C HIS A 96 12.20 -1.25 10.08
N GLN A 97 11.49 -2.38 10.08
CA GLN A 97 11.72 -3.44 9.11
C GLN A 97 10.63 -3.57 8.03
N SER A 98 9.38 -3.18 8.29
CA SER A 98 8.29 -3.49 7.35
C SER A 98 7.23 -2.41 7.18
N ILE A 99 7.11 -1.93 5.95
CA ILE A 99 6.03 -1.05 5.51
C ILE A 99 5.17 -1.79 4.47
N LEU A 100 3.85 -1.70 4.58
CA LEU A 100 2.91 -2.24 3.59
C LEU A 100 2.00 -1.12 3.05
N LEU A 101 1.94 -0.97 1.72
CA LEU A 101 1.12 0.04 1.05
C LEU A 101 -0.26 -0.55 0.69
N ILE A 102 -1.34 -0.08 1.33
CA ILE A 102 -2.72 -0.29 0.84
C ILE A 102 -3.00 0.80 -0.19
N THR A 103 -2.54 0.53 -1.40
CA THR A 103 -2.55 1.45 -2.52
C THR A 103 -2.66 0.67 -3.81
N CYS A 104 -3.59 1.04 -4.69
CA CYS A 104 -3.65 0.54 -6.05
C CYS A 104 -2.28 0.63 -6.71
N PHE A 105 -1.84 -0.44 -7.34
CA PHE A 105 -0.56 -0.54 -8.04
C PHE A 105 0.68 -0.26 -7.18
N GLY A 106 0.55 -0.28 -5.85
CA GLY A 106 1.66 -0.01 -4.95
C GLY A 106 2.85 -0.94 -5.21
N GLY A 107 2.57 -2.21 -5.52
CA GLY A 107 3.56 -3.23 -5.93
C GLY A 107 3.74 -3.37 -7.44
N GLY A 108 3.14 -2.51 -8.26
CA GLY A 108 3.19 -2.54 -9.73
C GLY A 108 2.03 -3.31 -10.35
N SER A 109 2.27 -4.00 -11.47
CA SER A 109 1.20 -4.60 -12.29
C SER A 109 1.06 -6.12 -12.12
N SER A 110 -0.14 -6.63 -12.39
CA SER A 110 -0.47 -8.06 -12.51
C SER A 110 -1.39 -8.27 -13.72
N LYS A 111 -1.46 -9.50 -14.25
CA LYS A 111 -2.40 -9.87 -15.33
C LYS A 111 -3.07 -11.22 -15.07
N MET A 112 -4.30 -11.39 -15.54
CA MET A 112 -5.00 -12.68 -15.43
C MET A 112 -4.50 -13.63 -16.52
N LYS A 113 -4.47 -14.91 -16.17
CA LYS A 113 -4.29 -15.99 -17.13
C LYS A 113 -5.56 -16.21 -17.96
N ASN A 114 -6.72 -16.21 -17.30
CA ASN A 114 -8.04 -16.39 -17.91
C ASN A 114 -9.01 -15.37 -17.30
N PRO A 115 -9.47 -14.36 -18.06
CA PRO A 115 -10.44 -13.39 -17.58
C PRO A 115 -11.80 -14.07 -17.39
N THR A 116 -12.29 -14.16 -16.16
CA THR A 116 -13.55 -14.87 -15.87
C THR A 116 -14.65 -13.97 -15.30
N GLY A 117 -14.49 -12.65 -15.31
CA GLY A 117 -15.47 -11.71 -14.73
C GLY A 117 -15.75 -11.98 -13.24
N ALA A 118 -14.86 -12.72 -12.55
CA ALA A 118 -15.09 -13.16 -11.19
C ALA A 118 -14.63 -12.09 -10.20
N ALA A 119 -15.47 -11.78 -9.20
CA ALA A 119 -15.16 -10.85 -8.11
C ALA A 119 -13.95 -11.28 -7.24
N ARG A 120 -13.49 -12.54 -7.37
CA ARG A 120 -12.27 -13.06 -6.75
C ARG A 120 -11.50 -13.93 -7.73
N VAL A 121 -10.27 -13.52 -8.05
CA VAL A 121 -9.37 -14.31 -8.89
C VAL A 121 -8.55 -15.27 -8.01
N PRO A 122 -8.56 -16.59 -8.28
CA PRO A 122 -7.68 -17.54 -7.62
C PRO A 122 -6.20 -17.22 -7.87
N ALA A 123 -5.34 -17.44 -6.88
CA ALA A 123 -3.88 -17.28 -7.02
C ALA A 123 -3.29 -18.01 -8.24
N ALA A 124 -3.86 -19.16 -8.61
CA ALA A 124 -3.42 -19.94 -9.78
C ALA A 124 -3.70 -19.26 -11.14
N ASP A 125 -4.64 -18.31 -11.18
CA ASP A 125 -5.03 -17.58 -12.39
C ASP A 125 -4.40 -16.18 -12.46
N LEU A 126 -3.55 -15.86 -11.47
CA LEU A 126 -2.80 -14.62 -11.34
C LEU A 126 -1.39 -14.77 -11.90
N ILE A 127 -1.03 -13.89 -12.83
CA ILE A 127 0.33 -13.73 -13.30
C ILE A 127 0.85 -12.40 -12.77
N VAL A 128 1.52 -12.47 -11.63
CA VAL A 128 2.19 -11.32 -11.03
C VAL A 128 3.39 -10.93 -11.89
N LYS A 129 3.43 -9.68 -12.38
CA LYS A 129 4.62 -9.19 -13.08
C LYS A 129 5.73 -9.01 -12.05
N ASN A 130 6.92 -9.55 -12.29
CA ASN A 130 8.07 -9.23 -11.44
C ASN A 130 8.52 -7.79 -11.74
N ASN A 131 8.04 -6.82 -10.95
CA ASN A 131 8.37 -5.42 -11.17
C ASN A 131 9.81 -5.15 -10.70
N LYS A 132 10.52 -4.28 -11.43
CA LYS A 132 11.91 -3.90 -11.16
C LYS A 132 12.01 -2.53 -10.50
N LYS A 133 13.23 -2.21 -10.09
CA LYS A 133 13.59 -0.93 -9.48
C LYS A 133 13.04 0.26 -10.28
N GLY A 134 12.20 1.06 -9.62
CA GLY A 134 11.61 2.28 -10.18
C GLY A 134 10.31 2.11 -10.96
N GLU A 135 9.72 0.91 -11.02
CA GLU A 135 8.46 0.68 -11.75
C GLU A 135 7.18 0.94 -10.94
N CYS A 136 7.27 1.04 -9.61
CA CYS A 136 6.09 1.18 -8.74
C CYS A 136 6.41 1.96 -7.46
N LEU A 137 5.37 2.45 -6.78
CA LEU A 137 5.48 3.23 -5.55
C LEU A 137 6.30 2.53 -4.46
N ALA A 138 6.08 1.23 -4.21
CA ALA A 138 6.83 0.46 -3.19
C ALA A 138 8.33 0.47 -3.47
N SER A 139 8.73 0.25 -4.72
CA SER A 139 10.12 0.28 -5.15
C SER A 139 10.75 1.67 -4.98
N ILE A 140 10.04 2.71 -5.39
CA ILE A 140 10.54 4.09 -5.31
C ILE A 140 10.64 4.53 -3.84
N LEU A 141 9.66 4.18 -3.00
CA LEU A 141 9.65 4.46 -1.57
C LEU A 141 10.79 3.72 -0.85
N GLY A 142 11.00 2.43 -1.14
CA GLY A 142 12.12 1.67 -0.59
C GLY A 142 13.46 2.35 -0.89
N LYS A 143 13.67 2.80 -2.14
CA LYS A 143 14.86 3.56 -2.53
C LYS A 143 14.97 4.90 -1.77
N ALA A 144 13.88 5.65 -1.65
CA ALA A 144 13.86 6.93 -0.94
C ALA A 144 14.21 6.76 0.55
N LEU A 145 13.68 5.72 1.19
CA LEU A 145 14.02 5.35 2.56
C LEU A 145 15.48 4.90 2.70
N GLY A 146 16.03 4.16 1.74
CA GLY A 146 17.45 3.81 1.73
C GLY A 146 18.36 5.03 1.63
N MET A 147 18.00 6.04 0.84
CA MET A 147 18.72 7.32 0.80
C MET A 147 18.69 8.05 2.15
N ARG A 148 17.65 7.81 2.96
CA ARG A 148 17.49 8.30 4.34
C ARG A 148 17.99 7.29 5.40
N ARG A 149 18.81 6.31 5.00
CA ARG A 149 19.49 5.33 5.89
C ARG A 149 18.59 4.32 6.60
N TYR A 150 17.38 4.05 6.10
CA TYR A 150 16.59 2.88 6.52
C TYR A 150 17.10 1.65 5.77
N PHE A 151 18.17 1.01 6.25
CA PHE A 151 18.83 -0.07 5.49
C PHE A 151 18.19 -1.45 5.68
N SER A 152 17.41 -1.63 6.76
CA SER A 152 16.73 -2.89 7.09
C SER A 152 15.28 -2.96 6.58
N ILE A 153 14.79 -1.91 5.93
CA ILE A 153 13.38 -1.80 5.55
C ILE A 153 13.05 -2.65 4.32
N LEU A 154 11.89 -3.31 4.40
CA LEU A 154 11.15 -3.87 3.28
C LEU A 154 9.87 -3.05 3.08
N VAL A 155 9.62 -2.64 1.84
CA VAL A 155 8.39 -1.95 1.45
C VAL A 155 7.58 -2.87 0.54
N GLY A 156 6.40 -3.25 1.02
CA GLY A 156 5.46 -4.12 0.34
C GLY A 156 4.36 -3.33 -0.35
N GLY A 157 3.93 -3.79 -1.52
CA GLY A 157 2.73 -3.28 -2.17
C GLY A 157 2.02 -4.36 -2.96
N TRP A 158 0.72 -4.19 -3.16
CA TRP A 158 -0.06 -5.10 -3.99
C TRP A 158 0.07 -4.74 -5.48
N PRO A 159 0.23 -5.73 -6.36
CA PRO A 159 0.22 -5.51 -7.80
C PRO A 159 -1.22 -5.53 -8.35
N GLY A 160 -1.72 -4.40 -8.88
CA GLY A 160 -3.10 -4.28 -9.41
C GLY A 160 -3.94 -3.17 -8.75
N SER A 161 -5.14 -2.91 -9.27
CA SER A 161 -6.07 -1.90 -8.73
C SER A 161 -7.02 -2.47 -7.68
N PHE A 162 -7.60 -1.56 -6.89
CA PHE A 162 -8.81 -1.74 -6.09
C PHE A 162 -9.93 -0.92 -6.77
N ILE A 163 -11.10 -1.50 -7.07
CA ILE A 163 -12.26 -0.76 -7.60
C ILE A 163 -13.42 -0.96 -6.62
N SER A 164 -14.12 0.13 -6.27
CA SER A 164 -15.24 0.12 -5.30
C SER A 164 -16.59 0.51 -5.91
N SER A 165 -16.71 0.64 -7.24
CA SER A 165 -17.88 1.28 -7.86
C SER A 165 -18.46 0.55 -9.09
N ASP A 166 -18.74 -0.75 -8.95
CA ASP A 166 -19.75 -1.38 -9.81
C ASP A 166 -21.13 -1.37 -9.13
N PRO A 167 -22.16 -0.72 -9.73
CA PRO A 167 -23.51 -0.61 -9.15
C PRO A 167 -24.26 -1.95 -9.04
N ASP A 168 -23.81 -3.03 -9.67
CA ASP A 168 -24.45 -4.35 -9.58
C ASP A 168 -23.99 -5.18 -8.37
N PHE A 169 -22.94 -4.77 -7.64
CA PHE A 169 -22.30 -5.59 -6.60
C PHE A 169 -22.46 -5.12 -5.15
N GLY A 170 -23.16 -4.01 -4.92
CA GLY A 170 -23.34 -3.45 -3.58
C GLY A 170 -22.03 -2.97 -2.95
N THR A 171 -22.11 -2.34 -1.78
CA THR A 171 -21.02 -1.66 -1.04
C THR A 171 -19.91 -2.62 -0.56
N ARG A 172 -19.24 -3.30 -1.48
CA ARG A 172 -18.11 -4.19 -1.23
C ARG A 172 -17.04 -3.80 -2.23
N SER A 173 -15.80 -3.66 -1.76
CA SER A 173 -14.61 -3.56 -2.60
C SER A 173 -14.52 -4.81 -3.49
N SER A 174 -15.14 -4.74 -4.66
CA SER A 174 -15.21 -5.80 -5.65
C SER A 174 -14.24 -5.47 -6.77
N PHE A 175 -13.21 -6.30 -6.87
CA PHE A 175 -12.12 -6.13 -7.82
C PHE A 175 -12.58 -6.62 -9.18
N GLU A 176 -12.79 -5.70 -10.13
CA GLU A 176 -13.12 -6.06 -11.51
C GLU A 176 -11.87 -6.24 -12.36
N ALA A 177 -11.89 -7.34 -13.09
CA ALA A 177 -10.82 -7.77 -13.95
C ALA A 177 -11.35 -7.85 -15.38
N ARG A 178 -11.09 -6.80 -16.19
CA ARG A 178 -11.55 -6.73 -17.59
C ARG A 178 -10.62 -7.56 -18.49
N ASP A 179 -11.11 -7.99 -19.66
CA ASP A 179 -10.24 -8.52 -20.71
C ASP A 179 -9.17 -7.44 -21.03
N ASN A 180 -7.88 -7.78 -20.87
CA ASN A 180 -6.73 -6.85 -20.86
C ASN A 180 -6.53 -5.93 -19.63
N GLU A 181 -7.24 -6.12 -18.50
CA GLU A 181 -7.02 -5.37 -17.24
C GLU A 181 -7.24 -6.22 -15.95
N TYR A 182 -6.98 -5.59 -14.80
CA TYR A 182 -6.28 -6.06 -13.58
C TYR A 182 -6.86 -7.17 -12.72
N VAL A 183 -6.02 -7.70 -11.84
CA VAL A 183 -6.25 -8.93 -11.09
C VAL A 183 -6.16 -8.74 -9.59
N LEU A 184 -6.89 -9.59 -8.87
CA LEU A 184 -7.00 -9.63 -7.42
C LEU A 184 -5.63 -9.78 -6.71
N ALA A 185 -5.36 -8.89 -5.77
CA ALA A 185 -4.23 -9.06 -4.88
C ALA A 185 -4.67 -9.88 -3.65
N GLN A 186 -4.34 -11.17 -3.62
CA GLN A 186 -4.40 -11.99 -2.41
C GLN A 186 -3.16 -11.67 -1.54
N LEU A 187 -3.26 -11.84 -0.20
CA LEU A 187 -2.17 -11.54 0.74
C LEU A 187 -0.85 -12.29 0.45
N ASP A 188 -0.90 -13.36 -0.34
CA ASP A 188 0.23 -14.16 -0.83
C ASP A 188 0.93 -13.55 -2.06
N HIS A 189 0.51 -12.38 -2.55
CA HIS A 189 1.04 -11.76 -3.76
C HIS A 189 1.67 -10.38 -3.56
N ILE A 190 2.00 -10.01 -2.32
CA ILE A 190 2.72 -8.76 -2.03
C ILE A 190 4.09 -8.80 -2.70
N GLN A 191 4.42 -7.74 -3.43
CA GLN A 191 5.77 -7.52 -3.92
C GLN A 191 6.56 -6.69 -2.90
N TRP A 192 7.65 -7.26 -2.41
CA TRP A 192 8.51 -6.64 -1.42
C TRP A 192 9.75 -6.06 -2.07
N PHE A 193 10.13 -4.86 -1.64
CA PHE A 193 11.28 -4.14 -2.15
C PHE A 193 12.21 -3.73 -1.02
N ASP A 194 13.51 -3.89 -1.21
CA ASP A 194 14.53 -3.47 -0.25
C ASP A 194 14.79 -1.96 -0.28
N CYS A 195 15.71 -1.51 0.57
CA CYS A 195 16.16 -0.11 0.62
C CYS A 195 16.87 0.39 -0.65
N LYS A 196 17.17 -0.49 -1.62
CA LYS A 196 17.68 -0.13 -2.94
C LYS A 196 16.55 -0.01 -3.98
N GLY A 197 15.31 -0.32 -3.59
CA GLY A 197 14.16 -0.46 -4.46
C GLY A 197 14.20 -1.75 -5.29
N SER A 198 15.08 -2.68 -4.96
CA SER A 198 15.18 -3.96 -5.65
C SER A 198 14.12 -4.89 -5.12
N ASN A 199 13.42 -5.56 -6.03
CA ASN A 199 12.44 -6.57 -5.66
C ASN A 199 13.14 -7.73 -4.95
N THR A 200 12.68 -8.08 -3.75
CA THR A 200 13.25 -9.15 -2.93
C THR A 200 12.61 -10.49 -3.20
N VAL A 201 11.64 -10.57 -4.13
CA VAL A 201 11.21 -11.85 -4.72
C VAL A 201 12.30 -12.42 -5.65
N SER A 202 13.53 -12.56 -5.15
CA SER A 202 14.25 -13.80 -5.41
C SER A 202 13.41 -14.89 -4.74
N ALA A 203 12.89 -15.82 -5.54
CA ALA A 203 12.04 -16.92 -5.10
C ALA A 203 12.50 -17.47 -3.73
N PRO A 204 11.58 -17.71 -2.77
CA PRO A 204 11.96 -18.44 -1.57
C PRO A 204 12.52 -19.80 -2.00
N ALA A 205 13.72 -20.10 -1.52
CA ALA A 205 14.23 -21.47 -1.45
C ALA A 205 13.51 -22.21 -0.31
#